data_AF-A0A3C0V5V9-F1
#
_entry.id   AF-A0A3C0V5V9-F1
#
_cell.length_a   1.000
_cell.length_b   1.000
_cell.length_c   1.000
_cell.angle_alpha   90.00
_cell.angle_beta   90.00
_cell.angle_gamma   90.00
#
_symmetry.space_group_name_H-M   'P 1'
#
loop_
_entity.id
_entity.type
_entity.pdbx_description
1 polymer ?
#
loop_
_entity_poly.entity_id
_entity_poly.type
_entity_poly.pdbx_seq_one_letter_code
_entity_poly.pdbx_strand_id
1 'polypeptide(L)' 'MRSGDLPEHVFLNFNSFFRCEDCGKVYWEGSHKRLIDKKIIGVLKETDFSWKI' A
#
# COMPACT_ATOMS: atom_id res chain seq x y z
N MET A 1 4.52 2.50 16.29
CA MET A 1 3.20 3.03 15.89
C MET A 1 2.35 3.16 17.15
N ARG A 2 1.68 4.28 17.42
CA ARG A 2 0.81 4.40 18.61
C ARG A 2 -0.62 3.99 18.24
N SER A 3 -1.38 3.42 19.18
CA SER A 3 -2.73 2.89 18.96
C SER A 3 -3.77 3.91 18.45
N GLY A 4 -3.47 5.20 18.42
CA GLY A 4 -4.38 6.25 17.92
C GLY A 4 -4.40 6.42 16.40
N ASP A 5 -3.44 5.86 15.66
CA ASP A 5 -3.32 6.05 14.21
C ASP A 5 -4.17 5.06 13.39
N LEU A 6 -4.72 4.03 14.03
CA LEU A 6 -5.43 2.93 13.40
C LEU A 6 -6.65 2.50 14.22
N PRO A 7 -7.74 2.07 13.58
CA PRO A 7 -8.84 1.39 14.26
C PRO A 7 -8.33 0.13 14.98
N GLU A 8 -8.83 -0.14 16.18
CA GLU A 8 -8.40 -1.28 17.01
C GLU A 8 -8.51 -2.63 16.29
N HIS A 9 -9.62 -2.86 15.58
CA HIS A 9 -9.80 -4.09 14.80
C HIS A 9 -8.72 -4.26 13.73
N VAL A 10 -8.17 -3.19 13.16
CA VAL A 10 -7.07 -3.29 12.19
C VAL A 10 -5.79 -3.71 12.90
N PHE A 11 -5.48 -3.09 14.04
CA PHE A 11 -4.28 -3.43 14.80
C PHE A 11 -4.28 -4.89 15.30
N LEU A 12 -5.45 -5.41 15.69
CA LEU A 12 -5.59 -6.78 16.18
C LEU A 12 -5.53 -7.85 15.08
N ASN A 13 -5.92 -7.50 13.85
CA ASN A 13 -6.04 -8.47 12.76
C ASN A 13 -4.84 -8.49 11.79
N PHE A 14 -3.95 -7.49 11.85
CA PHE A 14 -2.83 -7.36 10.94
C PHE A 14 -1.51 -7.19 11.69
N ASN A 15 -0.47 -7.90 11.22
CA ASN A 15 0.86 -7.89 11.85
C ASN A 15 1.86 -6.96 11.14
N SER A 16 1.51 -6.47 9.96
CA SER A 16 2.40 -5.69 9.10
C SER A 16 1.76 -4.37 8.70
N PHE A 17 2.49 -3.29 8.95
CA PHE A 17 2.06 -1.94 8.67
C PHE A 17 3.16 -1.15 7.97
N PHE A 18 2.76 -0.30 7.04
CA PHE A 18 3.65 0.61 6.33
C PHE A 18 3.18 2.05 6.59
N ARG A 19 4.11 2.96 6.81
CA ARG A 19 3.80 4.39 6.92
C ARG A 19 4.51 5.12 5.78
N CYS A 20 3.78 5.99 5.09
CA CYS A 20 4.40 6.92 4.14
C CYS A 20 5.11 8.03 4.92
N GLU A 21 6.39 8.24 4.66
CA GLU A 21 7.19 9.27 5.32
C GLU A 21 6.77 10.69 4.90
N ASP A 22 6.27 10.86 3.68
CA ASP A 22 5.85 12.17 3.16
C ASP A 22 4.51 12.64 3.73
N CYS A 23 3.50 11.75 3.79
CA CYS A 23 2.14 12.13 4.19
C CYS A 23 1.68 11.54 5.53
N GLY A 24 2.48 10.68 6.15
CA GLY A 24 2.19 10.07 7.46
C GLY A 24 1.08 9.00 7.46
N LYS A 25 0.42 8.74 6.32
CA LYS A 25 -0.64 7.73 6.21
C LYS A 25 -0.11 6.33 6.47
N VAL A 26 -0.93 5.53 7.16
CA VAL A 26 -0.65 4.14 7.48
C VAL A 26 -1.42 3.20 6.56
N TYR A 27 -0.74 2.18 6.08
CA TYR A 27 -1.23 1.14 5.18
C TYR A 27 -1.00 -0.24 5.79
N TRP A 28 -1.87 -1.19 5.48
CA TRP A 28 -1.76 -2.58 5.91
C TRP A 28 -2.24 -3.53 4.81
N GLU A 29 -1.93 -4.81 4.97
CA GLU A 29 -2.41 -5.88 4.10
C GLU A 29 -3.95 -5.86 4.00
N GLY A 30 -4.50 -5.90 2.79
CA GLY A 30 -5.95 -5.85 2.60
C GLY A 30 -6.37 -5.33 1.23
N SER A 31 -7.67 -5.10 1.05
CA SER A 31 -8.25 -4.67 -0.22
C SER A 31 -7.61 -3.39 -0.76
N HIS A 32 -7.29 -2.42 0.11
CA HIS A 32 -6.61 -1.18 -0.28
C HIS A 32 -5.21 -1.43 -0.87
N LYS A 33 -4.36 -2.20 -0.17
CA LYS A 33 -3.02 -2.56 -0.66
C LYS A 33 -3.09 -3.33 -1.98
N ARG A 34 -4.02 -4.29 -2.10
CA ARG A 34 -4.25 -5.04 -3.35
C ARG A 34 -4.63 -4.14 -4.53
N LEU A 35 -5.43 -3.10 -4.30
CA LEU A 35 -5.80 -2.15 -5.36
C LEU A 35 -4.63 -1.27 -5.77
N ILE A 36 -3.79 -0.86 -4.82
CA ILE A 36 -2.55 -0.11 -5.09
C ILE A 36 -1.59 -0.99 -5.91
N ASP A 37 -1.34 -2.23 -5.48
CA ASP A 37 -0.50 -3.18 -6.21
C ASP A 37 -0.98 -3.37 -7.65
N LYS A 38 -2.29 -3.56 -7.86
CA LYS A 38 -2.88 -3.69 -9.20
C LYS A 38 -2.60 -2.48 -10.08
N LYS A 39 -2.73 -1.27 -9.54
CA LYS A 39 -2.43 -0.03 -10.28
C LYS A 39 -0.95 0.08 -10.62
N ILE A 40 -0.07 -0.18 -9.66
CA ILE A 40 1.39 -0.17 -9.88
C ILE A 40 1.78 -1.17 -10.97
N ILE A 41 1.28 -2.40 -10.89
CA ILE A 41 1.55 -3.43 -11.91
C ILE A 41 1.03 -3.00 -13.29
N GLY A 42 -0.13 -2.34 -13.36
CA GLY A 42 -0.66 -1.77 -14.60
C GLY A 42 0.29 -0.75 -15.21
N VAL A 43 0.71 0.25 -14.43
CA VAL A 43 1.67 1.28 -14.86
C VAL A 43 2.99 0.66 -15.30
N LEU A 44 3.54 -0.27 -14.52
CA LEU A 44 4.81 -0.93 -14.85
C LEU A 44 4.72 -1.71 -16.18
N LYS A 45 3.61 -2.43 -16.41
CA LYS A 45 3.38 -3.14 -17.68
C LYS A 45 3.29 -2.18 -18.86
N GLU A 46 2.64 -1.02 -18.70
CA GLU A 46 2.57 -0.01 -19.76
C GLU A 46 3.95 0.57 -20.06
N THR A 47 4.78 0.81 -19.04
CA THR A 47 6.14 1.34 -19.23
C THR A 47 7.13 0.32 -19.82
N ASP A 48 6.92 -0.99 -19.62
CA ASP A 48 7.78 -2.05 -20.15
C ASP A 48 7.76 -2.12 -21.70
N PHE A 49 6.68 -1.65 -22.33
CA PHE A 49 6.60 -1.52 -23.79
C PHE A 49 7.27 -0.26 -24.35
N SER A 50 7.52 0.75 -23.52
CA SER A 50 8.07 2.04 -23.97
C SER A 50 9.59 2.04 -24.15
N TRP A 51 10.31 1.08 -23.56
CA TRP A 51 11.77 0.99 -23.62
C TRP A 51 12.30 -0.09 -24.58
N LYS A 52 11.41 -0.75 -25.33
CA LYS A 52 11.76 -1.76 -26.34
C LYS A 52 11.86 -1.20 -27.77
N ILE A 53 11.99 0.11 -27.94
CA ILE A 53 12.28 0.74 -29.23
C ILE A 53 13.78 1.06 -29.34
#